data_AF-A0A957NTQ7-F1
#
_entry.id   AF-A0A957NTQ7-F1
#
_cell.length_a   1.000
_cell.length_b   1.000
_cell.length_c   1.000
_cell.angle_alpha   90.00
_cell.angle_beta   90.00
_cell.angle_gamma   90.00
#
_symmetry.space_group_name_H-M   'P 1'
#
loop_
_entity.id
_entity.type
_entity.pdbx_description
1 polymer ?
#
loop_
_entity_poly.entity_id
_entity_poly.type
_entity_poly.pdbx_seq_one_letter_code
_entity_poly.pdbx_strand_id
1 'polypeptide(L)'
;HLPHGMSYPVAGMVRDYTPPGYRSDHPIVPHGMSVILNAPAVFRFTAPTNPELHLYAASLMGVDTRGAAPADAGDLLAGAIVDIMQKTGMPNGLSAVGFGEADIDKLVQGTLPQHRVTKLSPRPASADDLRQLFQDSMTCW
;
A
#
# COMPACT_ATOMS: atom_id res chain seq x y z
N HIS A 1 6.46 7.33 2.70
CA HIS A 1 6.42 7.90 1.33
C HIS A 1 6.49 6.85 0.23
N LEU A 2 7.05 5.65 0.47
CA LEU A 2 7.06 4.57 -0.52
C LEU A 2 5.68 4.24 -1.16
N PRO A 3 4.54 4.26 -0.44
CA PRO A 3 3.23 4.01 -1.06
C PRO A 3 2.86 5.07 -2.11
N HIS A 4 3.34 6.32 -1.97
CA HIS A 4 3.18 7.34 -3.01
C HIS A 4 4.04 7.07 -4.25
N GLY A 5 5.22 6.47 -4.09
CA GLY A 5 6.02 6.06 -5.25
C GLY A 5 5.30 4.97 -6.05
N MET A 6 4.75 3.98 -5.34
CA MET A 6 3.99 2.88 -5.93
C MET A 6 2.63 3.31 -6.50
N SER A 7 2.04 4.39 -6.01
CA SER A 7 0.72 4.84 -6.45
C SER A 7 0.72 5.45 -7.87
N TYR A 8 1.84 6.01 -8.32
CA TYR A 8 1.94 6.62 -9.65
C TYR A 8 1.70 5.63 -10.80
N PRO A 9 2.35 4.45 -10.87
CA PRO A 9 2.02 3.46 -11.89
C PRO A 9 0.61 2.90 -11.75
N VAL A 10 0.10 2.72 -10.53
CA VAL A 10 -1.30 2.27 -10.33
C VAL A 10 -2.30 3.27 -10.91
N ALA A 11 -2.14 4.57 -10.62
CA ALA A 11 -3.01 5.60 -11.16
C ALA A 11 -2.81 5.78 -12.68
N GLY A 12 -1.58 5.66 -13.18
CA GLY A 12 -1.24 5.88 -14.59
C GLY A 12 -1.51 4.70 -15.53
N MET A 13 -1.70 3.49 -14.99
CA MET A 13 -1.89 2.26 -15.79
C MET A 13 -3.28 1.64 -15.61
N VAL A 14 -4.21 2.33 -14.94
CA VAL A 14 -5.61 1.91 -14.85
C VAL A 14 -6.22 1.74 -16.25
N ARG A 15 -7.03 0.69 -16.42
CA ARG A 15 -7.61 0.33 -17.72
C ARG A 15 -9.11 0.58 -17.80
N ASP A 16 -9.84 0.21 -16.77
CA ASP A 16 -11.31 0.09 -16.80
C ASP A 16 -11.99 0.43 -15.47
N TYR A 17 -11.25 0.55 -14.37
CA TYR A 17 -11.82 0.90 -13.08
C TYR A 17 -12.25 2.37 -13.00
N THR A 18 -13.43 2.62 -12.46
CA THR A 18 -13.90 3.95 -12.02
C THR A 18 -14.64 3.76 -10.69
N PRO A 19 -14.27 4.47 -9.61
CA PRO A 19 -14.90 4.28 -8.31
C PRO A 19 -16.40 4.61 -8.36
N PRO A 20 -17.25 3.84 -7.67
CA PRO A 20 -18.68 4.14 -7.58
C PRO A 20 -18.94 5.57 -7.10
N GLY A 21 -19.84 6.29 -7.79
CA GLY A 21 -20.18 7.67 -7.49
C GLY A 21 -19.15 8.72 -7.93
N TYR A 22 -18.01 8.30 -8.49
CA TYR A 22 -17.00 9.21 -9.03
C TYR A 22 -17.39 9.66 -10.45
N ARG A 23 -17.43 10.96 -10.70
CA ARG A 23 -17.72 11.51 -12.04
C ARG A 23 -16.41 11.63 -12.81
N SER A 24 -16.22 10.76 -13.79
CA SER A 24 -15.09 10.77 -14.72
C SER A 24 -15.57 10.36 -16.11
N ASP A 25 -14.96 10.93 -17.15
CA ASP A 25 -15.15 10.55 -18.55
C ASP A 25 -14.17 9.46 -19.02
N HIS A 26 -13.23 9.05 -18.15
CA HIS A 26 -12.26 7.99 -18.39
C HIS A 26 -11.99 7.16 -17.11
N PRO A 27 -11.47 5.92 -17.25
CA PRO A 27 -11.04 5.09 -16.13
C PRO A 27 -10.02 5.80 -15.24
N ILE A 28 -10.19 5.69 -13.93
CA ILE A 28 -9.35 6.36 -12.94
C ILE A 28 -9.27 5.54 -11.65
N VAL A 29 -8.07 5.40 -11.09
CA VAL A 29 -7.88 5.11 -9.66
C VAL A 29 -7.43 6.41 -9.01
N PRO A 30 -8.26 7.06 -8.15
CA PRO A 30 -7.86 8.30 -7.50
C PRO A 30 -6.58 8.12 -6.69
N HIS A 31 -5.69 9.11 -6.69
CA HIS A 31 -4.36 8.99 -6.07
C HIS A 31 -4.41 8.47 -4.63
N GLY A 32 -5.35 8.96 -3.81
CA GLY A 32 -5.50 8.47 -2.43
C GLY A 32 -5.81 6.97 -2.34
N MET A 33 -6.63 6.46 -3.26
CA MET A 33 -6.94 5.03 -3.36
C MET A 33 -5.71 4.25 -3.82
N SER A 34 -4.98 4.74 -4.84
CA SER A 34 -3.73 4.14 -5.28
C SER A 34 -2.66 4.10 -4.18
N VAL A 35 -2.63 5.10 -3.28
CA VAL A 35 -1.71 5.12 -2.13
C VAL A 35 -2.11 4.10 -1.07
N ILE A 36 -3.39 4.09 -0.66
CA ILE A 36 -3.83 3.27 0.46
C ILE A 36 -3.81 1.77 0.12
N LEU A 37 -4.06 1.39 -1.13
CA LEU A 37 -4.02 -0.01 -1.57
C LEU A 37 -2.63 -0.64 -1.45
N ASN A 38 -1.56 0.16 -1.49
CA ASN A 38 -0.18 -0.31 -1.31
C ASN A 38 0.32 -0.16 0.12
N ALA A 39 -0.40 0.58 0.97
CA ALA A 39 0.10 0.98 2.29
C ALA A 39 0.28 -0.21 3.25
N PRO A 40 -0.66 -1.17 3.39
CA PRO A 40 -0.49 -2.29 4.32
C PRO A 40 0.80 -3.09 4.07
N ALA A 41 1.07 -3.46 2.81
CA ALA A 41 2.28 -4.18 2.44
C ALA A 41 3.55 -3.38 2.78
N VAL A 42 3.55 -2.08 2.49
CA VAL A 42 4.68 -1.20 2.80
C VAL A 42 4.92 -1.09 4.31
N PHE A 43 3.87 -0.96 5.13
CA PHE A 43 4.05 -0.86 6.59
C PHE A 43 4.58 -2.16 7.20
N ARG A 44 4.20 -3.33 6.66
CA ARG A 44 4.87 -4.60 7.02
C ARG A 44 6.34 -4.58 6.65
N PHE A 45 6.67 -4.14 5.44
CA PHE A 45 8.06 -4.06 4.96
C PHE A 45 8.95 -3.10 5.75
N THR A 46 8.41 -1.96 6.18
CA THR A 46 9.17 -0.94 6.93
C THR A 46 9.20 -1.17 8.44
N ALA A 47 8.31 -2.00 9.00
CA ALA A 47 8.24 -2.23 10.44
C ALA A 47 9.59 -2.56 11.10
N PRO A 48 10.46 -3.41 10.52
CA PRO A 48 11.76 -3.73 11.13
C PRO A 48 12.69 -2.53 11.31
N THR A 49 12.49 -1.40 10.61
CA THR A 49 13.35 -0.22 10.77
C THR A 49 13.11 0.53 12.06
N ASN A 50 11.86 0.48 12.58
CA ASN A 50 11.48 1.09 13.85
C ASN A 50 10.16 0.47 14.34
N PRO A 51 10.21 -0.73 14.94
CA PRO A 51 9.00 -1.46 15.35
C PRO A 51 8.26 -0.73 16.48
N GLU A 52 8.96 -0.07 17.40
CA GLU A 52 8.35 0.72 18.47
C GLU A 52 7.48 1.85 17.92
N LEU A 53 7.95 2.55 16.89
CA LEU A 53 7.17 3.61 16.25
C LEU A 53 5.94 3.05 15.49
N HIS A 54 6.04 1.85 14.91
CA HIS A 54 4.91 1.20 14.24
C HIS A 54 3.86 0.74 15.26
N LEU A 55 4.28 0.16 16.40
CA LEU A 55 3.38 -0.19 17.50
C LEU A 55 2.73 1.06 18.11
N TYR A 56 3.49 2.15 18.28
CA TYR A 56 2.93 3.41 18.73
C TYR A 56 1.88 3.97 17.75
N ALA A 57 2.14 3.92 16.45
CA ALA A 57 1.15 4.30 15.45
C ALA A 57 -0.11 3.41 15.50
N ALA A 58 0.06 2.09 15.64
CA ALA A 58 -1.07 1.17 15.76
C ALA A 58 -1.92 1.44 17.02
N SER A 59 -1.30 1.77 18.15
CA SER A 59 -2.02 2.10 19.39
C SER A 59 -2.80 3.41 19.28
N LEU A 60 -2.26 4.43 18.59
CA LEU A 60 -3.00 5.66 18.26
C LEU A 60 -4.20 5.40 17.34
N MET A 61 -4.17 4.32 16.57
CA MET A 61 -5.29 3.87 15.73
C MET A 61 -6.28 2.97 16.49
N GLY A 62 -6.07 2.74 17.79
CA GLY A 62 -6.96 1.98 18.66
C GLY A 62 -6.66 0.48 18.77
N VAL A 63 -5.52 0.01 18.26
CA VAL A 63 -5.07 -1.38 18.43
C VAL A 63 -4.49 -1.58 19.83
N ASP A 64 -4.87 -2.65 20.52
CA ASP A 64 -4.21 -3.04 21.78
C ASP A 64 -2.85 -3.67 21.47
N THR A 65 -1.78 -2.96 21.81
CA THR A 65 -0.40 -3.39 21.55
C THR A 65 0.31 -3.92 22.80
N ARG A 66 -0.41 -4.13 23.91
CA ARG A 66 0.20 -4.65 25.15
C ARG A 66 0.70 -6.08 24.93
N GLY A 67 1.99 -6.29 25.21
CA GLY A 67 2.63 -7.60 25.06
C GLY A 67 2.98 -7.96 23.61
N ALA A 68 2.75 -7.07 22.64
CA ALA A 68 3.18 -7.27 21.26
C ALA A 68 4.71 -7.34 21.17
N ALA A 69 5.22 -8.32 20.43
CA ALA A 69 6.63 -8.39 20.10
C ALA A 69 6.96 -7.37 18.99
N PRO A 70 8.22 -6.93 18.87
CA PRO A 70 8.65 -6.07 17.76
C PRO A 70 8.33 -6.65 16.37
N ALA A 71 8.29 -7.98 16.24
CA ALA A 71 7.94 -8.67 14.99
C ALA A 71 6.47 -8.47 14.59
N ASP A 72 5.57 -8.24 15.55
CA ASP A 72 4.13 -8.07 15.29
C ASP A 72 3.80 -6.66 14.78
N ALA A 73 4.75 -5.72 14.90
CA ALA A 73 4.53 -4.30 14.67
C ALA A 73 3.99 -3.99 13.26
N GLY A 74 4.49 -4.70 12.25
CA GLY A 74 4.08 -4.53 10.86
C GLY A 74 2.64 -4.98 10.64
N ASP A 75 2.28 -6.16 11.14
CA ASP A 75 0.94 -6.72 10.98
C ASP A 75 -0.12 -5.97 11.78
N LEU A 76 0.20 -5.53 13.00
CA LEU A 76 -0.72 -4.75 13.81
C LEU A 76 -1.03 -3.39 13.17
N LEU A 77 -0.02 -2.68 12.66
CA LEU A 77 -0.25 -1.40 11.98
C LEU A 77 -0.95 -1.60 10.62
N ALA A 78 -0.53 -2.59 9.84
CA ALA A 78 -1.18 -2.91 8.57
C ALA A 78 -2.65 -3.32 8.77
N GLY A 79 -2.94 -4.11 9.81
CA GLY A 79 -4.30 -4.49 10.21
C GLY A 79 -5.15 -3.27 10.58
N ALA A 80 -4.61 -2.34 11.38
CA ALA A 80 -5.30 -1.09 11.72
C ALA A 80 -5.69 -0.26 10.48
N ILE A 81 -4.80 -0.23 9.47
CA ILE A 81 -5.05 0.45 8.20
C ILE A 81 -6.12 -0.29 7.39
N VAL A 82 -6.04 -1.61 7.31
CA VAL A 82 -7.03 -2.46 6.65
C VAL A 82 -8.43 -2.29 7.27
N ASP A 83 -8.52 -2.20 8.59
CA ASP A 83 -9.79 -1.94 9.29
C ASP A 83 -10.42 -0.62 8.86
N ILE A 84 -9.61 0.44 8.67
CA ILE A 84 -10.09 1.73 8.17
C ILE A 84 -10.51 1.61 6.69
N MET A 85 -9.73 0.91 5.88
CA MET A 85 -10.06 0.64 4.48
C MET A 85 -11.43 -0.05 4.36
N GLN A 86 -11.68 -1.10 5.15
CA GLN A 86 -12.96 -1.79 5.19
C GLN A 86 -14.11 -0.87 5.62
N LYS A 87 -13.94 -0.11 6.71
CA LYS A 87 -14.96 0.83 7.23
C LYS A 87 -15.31 1.95 6.25
N THR A 88 -14.39 2.30 5.36
CA THR A 88 -14.59 3.35 4.35
C THR A 88 -15.00 2.82 2.98
N GLY A 89 -15.18 1.50 2.83
CA GLY A 89 -15.58 0.88 1.57
C GLY A 89 -14.49 0.90 0.50
N MET A 90 -13.21 0.88 0.90
CA MET A 90 -12.11 0.75 -0.05
C MET A 90 -12.13 -0.62 -0.75
N PRO A 91 -11.70 -0.68 -2.02
CA PRO A 91 -11.50 -1.95 -2.71
C PRO A 91 -10.46 -2.81 -1.98
N ASN A 92 -10.64 -4.13 -2.07
CA ASN A 92 -9.73 -5.10 -1.46
C ASN A 92 -8.50 -5.34 -2.35
N GLY A 93 -7.55 -4.42 -2.28
CA GLY A 93 -6.28 -4.53 -3.00
C GLY A 93 -6.36 -4.17 -4.47
N LEU A 94 -5.23 -4.31 -5.16
CA LEU A 94 -5.05 -3.93 -6.56
C LEU A 94 -5.88 -4.80 -7.51
N SER A 95 -6.18 -6.05 -7.15
CA SER A 95 -7.04 -6.92 -7.96
C SER A 95 -8.47 -6.42 -8.04
N ALA A 96 -8.98 -5.78 -6.98
CA ALA A 96 -10.31 -5.18 -6.97
C ALA A 96 -10.42 -3.91 -7.84
N VAL A 97 -9.29 -3.36 -8.32
CA VAL A 97 -9.26 -2.23 -9.26
C VAL A 97 -8.67 -2.59 -10.62
N GLY A 98 -8.66 -3.89 -10.95
CA GLY A 98 -8.41 -4.40 -12.29
C GLY A 98 -6.96 -4.80 -12.60
N PHE A 99 -6.04 -4.79 -11.63
CA PHE A 99 -4.67 -5.28 -11.82
C PHE A 99 -4.53 -6.78 -11.51
N GLY A 100 -3.61 -7.45 -12.20
CA GLY A 100 -3.25 -8.84 -11.92
C GLY A 100 -1.74 -9.05 -11.80
N GLU A 101 -1.32 -10.29 -11.54
CA GLU A 101 0.11 -10.63 -11.41
C GLU A 101 0.92 -10.27 -12.66
N ALA A 102 0.32 -10.39 -13.84
CA ALA A 102 0.95 -10.03 -15.11
C ALA A 102 1.28 -8.53 -15.24
N ASP A 103 0.70 -7.67 -14.39
CA ASP A 103 0.98 -6.23 -14.37
C ASP A 103 2.17 -5.88 -13.47
N ILE A 104 2.60 -6.77 -12.57
CA ILE A 104 3.55 -6.43 -11.50
C ILE A 104 4.87 -5.91 -12.06
N ASP A 105 5.42 -6.55 -13.09
CA ASP A 105 6.67 -6.09 -13.68
C ASP A 105 6.55 -4.65 -14.22
N LYS A 106 5.41 -4.30 -14.84
CA LYS A 106 5.16 -2.93 -15.32
C LYS A 106 4.99 -1.95 -14.15
N LEU A 107 4.29 -2.35 -13.09
CA LEU A 107 4.12 -1.55 -11.88
C LEU A 107 5.47 -1.26 -11.20
N VAL A 108 6.36 -2.25 -11.13
CA VAL A 108 7.74 -2.09 -10.65
C VAL A 108 8.50 -1.09 -11.53
N GLN A 109 8.48 -1.27 -12.85
CA GLN A 109 9.16 -0.36 -13.77
C GLN A 109 8.66 1.08 -13.68
N GLY A 110 7.36 1.29 -13.46
CA GLY A 110 6.81 2.63 -13.26
C GLY A 110 7.14 3.26 -11.90
N THR A 111 7.47 2.43 -10.90
CA THR A 111 7.85 2.88 -9.54
C THR A 111 9.32 3.27 -9.44
N LEU A 112 10.22 2.54 -10.12
CA LEU A 112 11.68 2.74 -10.01
C LEU A 112 12.14 4.20 -10.26
N PRO A 113 11.62 4.93 -11.28
CA PRO A 113 12.01 6.32 -11.54
C PRO A 113 11.53 7.33 -10.48
N GLN A 114 10.64 6.94 -9.56
CA GLN A 114 9.99 7.83 -8.58
C GLN A 114 10.91 8.17 -7.39
N HIS A 115 12.21 8.38 -7.64
CA HIS A 115 13.27 8.52 -6.64
C HIS A 115 12.98 9.58 -5.57
N ARG A 116 12.30 10.67 -5.92
CA ARG A 116 11.99 11.75 -4.97
C ARG A 116 11.19 11.26 -3.77
N VAL A 117 10.29 10.28 -3.97
CA VAL A 117 9.42 9.76 -2.91
C VAL A 117 9.87 8.39 -2.40
N THR A 118 10.49 7.55 -3.24
CA THR A 118 10.95 6.22 -2.84
C THR A 118 12.18 6.29 -1.94
N LYS A 119 13.10 7.23 -2.16
CA LYS A 119 14.30 7.43 -1.32
C LYS A 119 14.01 8.00 0.07
N LEU A 120 12.79 8.47 0.32
CA LEU A 120 12.33 8.91 1.65
C LEU A 120 11.84 7.74 2.52
N SER A 121 11.85 6.51 1.99
CA SER A 121 11.58 5.31 2.78
C SER A 121 12.70 5.08 3.80
N PRO A 122 12.40 4.72 5.07
CA PRO A 122 13.43 4.37 6.05
C PRO A 122 14.19 3.08 5.67
N ARG A 123 13.62 2.28 4.77
CA ARG A 123 14.22 1.08 4.18
C ARG A 123 14.30 1.24 2.66
N PRO A 124 15.49 1.12 2.04
CA PRO A 124 15.59 1.05 0.58
C PRO A 124 14.77 -0.12 0.02
N ALA A 125 14.03 0.11 -1.06
CA ALA A 125 13.30 -0.94 -1.76
C ALA A 125 13.97 -1.21 -3.11
N SER A 126 14.44 -2.44 -3.30
CA SER A 126 14.92 -2.95 -4.58
C SER A 126 13.76 -3.25 -5.54
N ALA A 127 14.06 -3.61 -6.78
CA ALA A 127 13.03 -4.06 -7.73
C ALA A 127 12.32 -5.33 -7.24
N ASP A 128 13.04 -6.23 -6.56
CA ASP A 128 12.46 -7.46 -6.01
C ASP A 128 11.60 -7.20 -4.78
N ASP A 129 12.01 -6.25 -3.91
CA ASP A 129 11.17 -5.78 -2.82
C ASP A 129 9.86 -5.16 -3.35
N LEU A 130 9.95 -4.33 -4.40
CA LEU A 130 8.77 -3.73 -5.04
C LEU A 130 7.86 -4.79 -5.65
N ARG A 131 8.42 -5.84 -6.26
CA ARG A 131 7.65 -6.97 -6.79
C ARG A 131 6.86 -7.64 -5.67
N GLN A 132 7.51 -7.99 -4.57
CA GLN A 132 6.84 -8.59 -3.42
C GLN A 132 5.77 -7.66 -2.83
N LEU A 133 6.07 -6.37 -2.69
CA LEU A 133 5.11 -5.38 -2.21
C LEU A 133 3.86 -5.29 -3.10
N PHE A 134 4.01 -5.36 -4.42
CA PHE A 134 2.86 -5.39 -5.33
C PHE A 134 2.09 -6.72 -5.24
N GLN A 135 2.77 -7.86 -5.07
CA GLN A 135 2.11 -9.15 -4.82
C GLN A 135 1.26 -9.10 -3.55
N ASP A 136 1.84 -8.62 -2.45
CA ASP A 136 1.16 -8.47 -1.15
C ASP A 136 0.05 -7.41 -1.17
N SER A 137 0.03 -6.54 -2.18
CA SER A 137 -1.00 -5.52 -2.37
C SER A 137 -2.12 -5.98 -3.32
N MET A 138 -2.03 -7.17 -3.93
CA MET A 138 -3.10 -7.69 -4.80
C MET A 138 -4.39 -7.92 -4.03
N THR A 139 -4.28 -8.46 -2.81
CA THR A 139 -5.38 -8.67 -1.87
C THR A 139 -4.93 -8.21 -0.48
N CYS A 140 -5.71 -7.34 0.17
CA CYS A 140 -5.35 -6.76 1.46
C CYS A 140 -5.97 -7.49 2.67
N TRP A 141 -7.10 -8.18 2.48
CA TRP A 141 -7.79 -9.01 3.49
C TRP A 141 -8.58 -10.17 2.88
#